data_AF-A0A1T4YV06-F1
#
_entry.id   AF-A0A1T4YV06-F1
#
_cell.length_a   1.000
_cell.length_b   1.000
_cell.length_c   1.000
_cell.angle_alpha   90.00
_cell.angle_beta   90.00
_cell.angle_gamma   90.00
#
_symmetry.space_group_name_H-M   'P 1'
#
loop_
_entity.id
_entity.type
_entity.pdbx_description
1 polymer ?
#
loop_
_entity_poly.entity_id
_entity_poly.type
_entity_poly.pdbx_seq_one_letter_code
_entity_poly.pdbx_strand_id
1 'polypeptide(L)'
;MLTTIDELKRQLFIPVEDNDEDHQLERIIRSVSEAIETYCRRAFSSEYTLPGEEPSEVIPRLPYDVEDACILWCTYRINTGGNMGVSSERIDGLGQKNYALQHIDGKVIPAPPSVLALIDPYRNMVYG
;
A
#
# COMPACT_ATOMS: atom_id res chain seq x y z
N MET A 1 -7.82 -6.40 -5.56
CA MET A 1 -6.54 -6.03 -4.91
C MET A 1 -5.97 -4.86 -5.69
N LEU A 2 -5.33 -3.88 -5.04
CA LEU A 2 -4.81 -2.67 -5.71
C LEU A 2 -3.46 -2.90 -6.42
N THR A 3 -2.92 -4.11 -6.36
CA THR A 3 -1.76 -4.57 -7.14
C THR A 3 -1.80 -6.10 -7.25
N THR A 4 -0.83 -6.70 -7.95
CA THR A 4 -0.70 -8.15 -8.14
C THR A 4 0.45 -8.73 -7.30
N ILE A 5 0.46 -10.06 -7.14
CA ILE A 5 1.57 -10.78 -6.50
C ILE A 5 2.85 -10.60 -7.34
N ASP A 6 2.76 -10.76 -8.66
CA ASP A 6 3.88 -10.62 -9.58
C ASP A 6 4.55 -9.24 -9.47
N GLU A 7 3.76 -8.18 -9.40
CA GLU A 7 4.30 -6.83 -9.28
C GLU A 7 4.97 -6.60 -7.93
N LEU A 8 4.37 -7.10 -6.85
CA LEU A 8 5.01 -7.06 -5.53
C LEU A 8 6.30 -7.89 -5.48
N LYS A 9 6.33 -9.08 -6.10
CA LYS A 9 7.55 -9.90 -6.21
C LYS A 9 8.66 -9.18 -6.95
N ARG A 10 8.35 -8.53 -8.07
CA ARG A 10 9.30 -7.69 -8.82
C ARG A 10 9.90 -6.60 -7.94
N GLN A 11 9.06 -5.90 -7.16
CA GLN A 11 9.51 -4.86 -6.23
C GLN A 11 10.43 -5.41 -5.11
N LEU A 12 10.17 -6.64 -4.65
CA LEU A 12 10.94 -7.32 -3.61
C LEU A 12 12.17 -8.07 -4.14
N PHE A 13 12.41 -8.02 -5.45
CA PHE A 13 13.45 -8.82 -6.12
C PHE A 13 13.30 -10.34 -5.89
N ILE A 14 12.07 -10.81 -5.75
CA ILE A 14 11.71 -12.24 -5.69
C ILE A 14 11.40 -12.71 -7.12
N PRO A 15 11.93 -13.86 -7.59
CA PRO A 15 11.56 -14.43 -8.88
C PRO A 15 10.05 -14.66 -8.98
N VAL A 16 9.42 -14.35 -10.12
CA VAL A 16 7.94 -14.42 -10.25
C VAL A 16 7.45 -15.87 -10.13
N GLU A 17 8.26 -16.82 -10.57
CA GLU A 17 8.04 -18.26 -10.50
C GLU A 17 8.20 -18.86 -9.09
N ASP A 18 8.81 -18.13 -8.14
CA ASP A 18 8.93 -18.53 -6.75
C ASP A 18 7.60 -18.30 -6.05
N ASN A 19 6.89 -19.37 -5.70
CA ASN A 19 5.54 -19.30 -5.14
C ASN A 19 5.50 -19.64 -3.64
N ASP A 20 6.65 -19.76 -2.98
CA ASP A 20 6.74 -20.25 -1.60
C ASP A 20 6.00 -19.32 -0.62
N GLU A 21 6.02 -18.01 -0.89
CA GLU A 21 5.45 -16.97 -0.03
C GLU A 21 4.14 -16.37 -0.57
N ASP A 22 3.56 -16.90 -1.66
CA ASP A 22 2.42 -16.28 -2.36
C ASP A 22 1.21 -16.04 -1.46
N HIS A 23 0.88 -17.03 -0.62
CA HIS A 23 -0.22 -16.89 0.33
C HIS A 23 0.04 -15.76 1.35
N GLN A 24 1.28 -15.56 1.77
CA GLN A 24 1.64 -14.48 2.68
C GLN A 24 1.57 -13.12 1.96
N LEU A 25 2.14 -13.03 0.76
CA LEU A 25 2.11 -11.82 -0.07
C LEU A 25 0.67 -11.40 -0.41
N GLU A 26 -0.18 -12.34 -0.80
CA GLU A 26 -1.60 -12.07 -1.10
C GLU A 26 -2.33 -11.49 0.12
N ARG A 27 -2.11 -12.06 1.31
CA ARG A 27 -2.70 -11.55 2.55
C ARG A 27 -2.24 -10.13 2.87
N ILE A 28 -0.98 -9.82 2.64
CA ILE A 28 -0.43 -8.48 2.86
C ILE A 28 -1.05 -7.49 1.87
N ILE A 29 -1.08 -7.82 0.58
CA ILE A 29 -1.67 -6.97 -0.46
C ILE A 29 -3.15 -6.71 -0.17
N ARG A 30 -3.91 -7.74 0.22
CA ARG A 30 -5.33 -7.58 0.56
C ARG A 30 -5.52 -6.63 1.74
N SER A 31 -4.77 -6.85 2.81
CA SER A 31 -4.82 -6.01 4.01
C SER A 31 -4.42 -4.55 3.72
N VAL A 32 -3.42 -4.33 2.86
CA VAL A 32 -3.00 -2.97 2.46
C VAL A 32 -4.02 -2.32 1.53
N SER A 33 -4.57 -3.07 0.58
CA SER A 33 -5.63 -2.62 -0.33
C SER A 33 -6.84 -2.09 0.45
N GLU A 34 -7.34 -2.89 1.41
CA GLU A 34 -8.45 -2.50 2.29
C GLU A 34 -8.12 -1.26 3.14
N ALA A 35 -6.88 -1.12 3.60
CA ALA A 35 -6.46 0.04 4.38
C ALA A 35 -6.42 1.32 3.54
N ILE A 36 -5.96 1.25 2.29
CA ILE A 36 -5.97 2.37 1.34
C ILE A 36 -7.41 2.76 1.00
N GLU A 37 -8.27 1.80 0.66
CA GLU A 37 -9.70 2.06 0.38
C GLU A 37 -10.42 2.70 1.58
N THR A 38 -10.14 2.21 2.79
CA THR A 38 -10.66 2.79 4.04
C THR A 38 -10.17 4.21 4.25
N TYR A 39 -8.88 4.47 3.99
CA TYR A 39 -8.30 5.80 4.12
C TYR A 39 -8.90 6.80 3.16
N CYS A 40 -8.95 6.43 1.87
CA CYS A 40 -9.49 7.26 0.81
C CYS A 40 -11.02 7.37 0.86
N ARG A 41 -11.68 6.52 1.66
CA ARG A 41 -13.15 6.36 1.70
C ARG A 41 -13.70 6.12 0.29
N ARG A 42 -13.07 5.20 -0.43
CA ARG A 42 -13.33 4.94 -1.84
C ARG A 42 -13.12 3.46 -2.15
N ALA A 43 -14.00 2.89 -2.96
CA ALA A 43 -13.89 1.51 -3.45
C ALA A 43 -13.35 1.55 -4.89
N PHE A 44 -12.03 1.44 -5.06
CA PHE A 44 -11.41 1.61 -6.37
C PHE A 44 -11.85 0.54 -7.38
N SER A 45 -12.16 -0.67 -6.90
CA SER A 45 -12.74 -1.76 -7.71
C SER A 45 -14.06 -1.40 -8.40
N SER A 46 -14.79 -0.39 -7.91
CA SER A 46 -16.06 0.04 -8.51
C SER A 46 -15.89 1.06 -9.63
N GLU A 47 -14.71 1.69 -9.74
CA GLU A 47 -14.47 2.83 -10.62
C GLU A 47 -13.31 2.59 -11.60
N TYR A 48 -12.48 1.58 -11.34
CA TYR A 48 -11.27 1.30 -12.09
C TYR A 48 -11.14 -0.19 -12.39
N THR A 49 -10.55 -0.49 -13.54
CA THR A 49 -10.00 -1.81 -13.85
C THR A 49 -8.70 -1.98 -13.08
N LEU A 50 -8.66 -3.00 -12.21
CA LEU A 50 -7.55 -3.23 -11.30
C LEU A 50 -6.36 -3.92 -11.99
N PRO A 51 -5.18 -3.87 -11.38
CA PRO A 51 -4.03 -4.66 -11.84
C PRO A 51 -4.34 -6.16 -11.86
N GLY A 52 -3.89 -6.84 -12.91
CA GLY A 52 -4.16 -8.26 -13.14
C GLY A 52 -5.52 -8.56 -13.81
N GLU A 53 -6.38 -7.55 -13.98
CA GLU A 53 -7.63 -7.69 -14.74
C GLU A 53 -7.40 -7.35 -16.22
N GLU A 54 -8.22 -7.95 -17.08
CA GLU A 54 -8.26 -7.63 -18.50
C GLU A 54 -8.62 -6.15 -18.72
N PRO A 55 -7.97 -5.44 -19.65
CA PRO A 55 -8.25 -4.04 -19.90
C PRO A 55 -9.72 -3.82 -20.29
N SER A 56 -10.37 -2.83 -19.67
CA SER A 56 -11.68 -2.35 -20.10
C SER A 56 -11.53 -1.18 -21.06
N GLU A 57 -12.37 -1.12 -22.09
CA GLU A 57 -12.47 0.06 -22.98
C GLU A 57 -13.27 1.21 -22.35
N VAL A 58 -14.08 0.92 -21.32
CA VAL A 58 -15.03 1.87 -20.71
C VAL A 58 -14.55 2.33 -19.34
N ILE A 59 -14.01 1.40 -18.55
CA ILE A 59 -13.56 1.68 -17.18
C ILE A 59 -12.05 1.98 -17.24
N PRO A 60 -11.58 3.12 -16.72
CA PRO A 60 -10.16 3.45 -16.75
C PRO A 60 -9.35 2.49 -15.88
N ARG A 61 -8.05 2.39 -16.15
CA ARG A 61 -7.11 1.67 -15.28
C ARG A 61 -6.92 2.37 -13.94
N LEU A 62 -6.63 1.60 -12.90
CA LEU A 62 -6.26 2.12 -11.58
C LEU A 62 -5.13 3.17 -11.73
N PRO A 63 -5.20 4.33 -11.05
CA PRO A 63 -4.12 5.31 -11.11
C PRO A 63 -2.81 4.73 -10.57
N TYR A 64 -1.70 4.99 -11.27
CA TYR A 64 -0.38 4.49 -10.90
C TYR A 64 0.02 4.85 -9.47
N ASP A 65 -0.30 6.06 -9.00
CA ASP A 65 0.00 6.48 -7.62
C ASP A 65 -0.66 5.56 -6.57
N VAL A 66 -1.86 5.06 -6.85
CA VAL A 66 -2.61 4.18 -5.93
C VAL A 66 -2.01 2.78 -5.91
N GLU A 67 -1.62 2.26 -7.07
CA GLU A 67 -0.90 0.99 -7.17
C GLU A 67 0.48 1.06 -6.49
N ASP A 68 1.27 2.10 -6.79
CA ASP A 68 2.59 2.34 -6.20
C ASP A 68 2.50 2.48 -4.69
N ALA A 69 1.49 3.18 -4.18
CA ALA A 69 1.25 3.28 -2.74
C ALA A 69 0.96 1.92 -2.10
N CYS A 70 0.18 1.06 -2.78
CA CYS A 70 -0.10 -0.30 -2.32
C CYS A 70 1.18 -1.13 -2.27
N ILE A 71 1.97 -1.13 -3.35
CA ILE A 71 3.25 -1.84 -3.43
C ILE A 71 4.22 -1.35 -2.34
N LEU A 72 4.41 -0.03 -2.23
CA LEU A 72 5.32 0.58 -1.26
C LEU A 72 4.95 0.23 0.19
N TRP A 73 3.66 0.24 0.52
CA TRP A 73 3.22 -0.12 1.87
C TRP A 73 3.37 -1.63 2.13
N CYS A 74 3.11 -2.49 1.14
CA CYS A 74 3.38 -3.93 1.25
C CYS A 74 4.86 -4.19 1.53
N THR A 75 5.76 -3.61 0.72
CA THR A 75 7.22 -3.72 0.90
C THR A 75 7.65 -3.22 2.27
N TYR A 76 7.12 -2.09 2.73
CA TYR A 76 7.40 -1.58 4.07
C TYR A 76 7.00 -2.56 5.18
N ARG A 77 5.81 -3.17 5.09
CA ARG A 77 5.34 -4.14 6.10
C ARG A 77 6.17 -5.42 6.13
N ILE A 78 6.62 -5.88 4.96
CA ILE A 78 7.47 -7.07 4.82
C ILE A 78 8.84 -6.80 5.46
N ASN A 79 9.46 -5.66 5.10
CA ASN A 79 10.79 -5.31 5.60
C ASN A 79 10.81 -4.97 7.11
N THR A 80 9.69 -4.51 7.67
CA THR A 80 9.58 -4.21 9.11
C THR A 80 9.12 -5.40 9.97
N GLY A 81 8.97 -6.59 9.37
CA GLY A 81 8.62 -7.83 10.08
C GLY A 81 7.24 -7.79 10.75
N GLY A 82 6.32 -6.94 10.28
CA GLY A 82 4.98 -6.80 10.86
C GLY A 82 4.91 -6.11 12.23
N ASN A 83 6.03 -5.67 12.80
CA ASN A 83 6.07 -4.93 14.06
C ASN A 83 5.68 -3.46 13.82
N MET A 84 4.38 -3.20 13.85
CA MET A 84 3.81 -1.85 13.88
C MET A 84 4.03 -1.23 15.26
N GLY A 85 5.24 -0.74 15.50
CA GLY A 85 5.60 -0.11 16.76
C GLY A 85 7.10 0.11 16.85
N VAL A 86 7.56 1.27 16.35
CA VAL A 86 8.93 1.78 16.47
C VAL A 86 9.98 0.94 15.71
N SER A 87 10.20 1.26 14.43
CA SER A 87 11.48 0.93 13.80
C SER A 87 12.51 1.98 14.23
N SER A 88 13.12 1.76 15.39
CA SER A 88 14.33 2.47 15.82
C SER A 88 15.53 1.81 15.13
N GLU A 89 15.75 2.12 13.86
CA GLU A 89 17.01 1.81 13.21
C GLU A 89 17.97 2.99 13.43
N ARG A 90 19.05 2.76 14.18
CA ARG A 90 20.14 3.73 14.32
C ARG A 90 20.97 3.66 13.05
N ILE A 91 20.61 4.44 12.05
CA ILE A 91 21.45 4.63 10.85
C ILE A 91 22.55 5.62 11.24
N ASP A 92 23.80 5.16 11.15
CA ASP A 92 24.99 5.93 11.47
C ASP A 92 25.05 7.21 10.63
N GLY A 93 24.75 8.36 11.24
CA GLY A 93 24.88 9.70 10.66
C GLY A 93 23.65 10.29 9.96
N LEU A 94 22.50 9.61 9.88
CA LEU A 94 21.26 10.18 9.32
C LEU A 94 20.09 9.94 10.27
N GLY A 95 19.40 11.03 10.62
CA GLY A 95 18.40 11.14 11.68
C GLY A 95 17.46 9.94 11.90
N GLN A 96 17.16 9.72 13.18
CA GLN A 96 16.20 8.75 13.69
C GLN A 96 14.85 8.88 12.95
N LYS A 97 14.46 7.89 12.14
CA LYS A 97 13.15 7.88 11.46
C LYS A 97 12.05 7.46 12.42
N ASN A 98 11.71 8.37 13.34
CA ASN A 98 10.48 8.28 14.10
C ASN A 98 9.33 8.62 13.15
N TYR A 99 8.77 7.63 12.46
CA TYR A 99 7.49 7.80 11.78
C TYR A 99 6.45 8.00 12.88
N ALA A 100 6.22 9.26 13.25
CA ALA A 100 5.17 9.65 14.17
C ALA A 100 3.88 8.99 13.67
N LEU A 101 3.31 8.13 14.51
CA LEU A 101 2.00 7.53 14.29
C LEU A 101 1.05 8.68 13.91
N GLN A 102 0.70 8.79 12.62
CA GLN A 102 -0.10 9.91 12.17
C GLN A 102 -1.54 9.62 12.59
N HIS A 103 -2.01 10.38 13.57
CA HIS A 103 -3.38 10.28 14.07
C HIS A 103 -4.32 11.01 13.11
N ILE A 104 -5.23 10.29 12.47
CA ILE A 104 -6.35 10.89 11.72
C ILE A 104 -7.64 10.34 12.33
N ASP A 105 -8.46 11.23 12.88
CA ASP A 105 -9.78 10.90 13.45
C ASP A 105 -9.72 9.84 14.57
N GLY A 106 -8.67 9.89 15.40
CA GLY A 106 -8.44 8.94 16.50
C GLY A 106 -7.92 7.56 16.07
N LYS A 107 -7.80 7.29 14.77
CA LYS A 107 -7.18 6.08 14.23
C LYS A 107 -5.76 6.38 13.75
N VAL A 108 -4.82 5.54 14.18
CA VAL A 108 -3.45 5.56 13.68
C VAL A 108 -3.42 4.78 12.38
N ILE A 109 -2.98 5.42 11.30
CA ILE A 109 -2.66 4.72 10.06
C ILE A 109 -1.15 4.48 10.06
N PRO A 110 -0.68 3.23 10.12
CA PRO A 110 0.74 2.91 10.19
C PRO A 110 1.43 3.02 8.81
N ALA A 111 0.93 3.88 7.92
CA ALA A 111 1.47 4.08 6.58
C ALA A 111 2.66 5.05 6.62
N PRO A 112 3.73 4.79 5.83
CA PRO A 112 4.79 5.76 5.61
C PRO A 112 4.25 7.08 5.01
N PRO A 113 4.85 8.25 5.31
CA PRO A 113 4.42 9.54 4.72
C PRO A 113 4.41 9.56 3.19
N SER A 114 5.32 8.81 2.55
CA SER A 114 5.36 8.66 1.10
C SER A 114 4.12 7.94 0.55
N VAL A 115 3.60 6.95 1.27
CA VAL A 115 2.36 6.27 0.90
C VAL A 115 1.18 7.24 1.01
N LEU A 116 1.10 8.01 2.11
CA LEU A 116 0.04 9.00 2.30
C LEU A 116 0.06 10.09 1.22
N ALA A 117 1.24 10.61 0.88
CA ALA A 117 1.39 11.62 -0.17
C ALA A 117 0.83 11.17 -1.53
N LEU A 118 0.94 9.87 -1.84
CA LEU A 118 0.41 9.29 -3.08
C LEU A 118 -1.12 9.14 -3.06
N ILE A 119 -1.71 8.78 -1.91
CA ILE A 119 -3.14 8.45 -1.82
C ILE A 119 -4.02 9.60 -1.31
N ASP A 120 -3.44 10.64 -0.71
CA ASP A 120 -4.12 11.84 -0.23
C ASP A 120 -4.98 12.54 -1.30
N PRO A 121 -4.51 12.73 -2.55
CA PRO A 121 -5.31 13.34 -3.61
C PRO A 121 -6.57 12.55 -3.98
N TYR A 122 -6.60 11.25 -3.68
CA TYR A 122 -7.69 10.34 -4.03
C TYR A 122 -8.73 10.21 -2.91
N ARG A 123 -8.54 10.92 -1.79
CA ARG A 123 -9.43 10.89 -0.64
C ARG A 123 -10.72 11.63 -0.91
N ASN A 124 -11.86 10.97 -0.73
CA ASN A 124 -13.16 11.60 -0.73
C ASN A 124 -13.36 12.41 0.55
N MET A 125 -13.18 13.74 0.44
CA MET A 125 -13.55 14.66 1.51
C MET A 125 -15.06 14.77 1.56
N VAL A 126 -15.67 14.13 2.57
CA VAL A 126 -17.07 14.41 2.91
C VAL A 126 -17.09 15.80 3.55
N TYR A 127 -17.49 16.82 2.80
CA TYR A 127 -17.92 18.08 3.39
C TYR A 127 -19.25 17.81 4.10
N GLY A 128 -19.16 17.51 5.39
CA GLY A 128 -20.30 17.46 6.31
C GLY A 128 -20.57 18.81 6.92
#